data_AF-I9RTU5-F1
#
_entry.id   AF-I9RTU5-F1
#
_cell.length_a   1.000
_cell.length_b   1.000
_cell.length_c   1.000
_cell.angle_alpha   90.00
_cell.angle_beta   90.00
_cell.angle_gamma   90.00
#
_symmetry.space_group_name_H-M   'P 1'
#
loop_
_entity.id
_entity.type
_entity.pdbx_description
1 polymer ?
#
loop_
_entity_poly.entity_id
_entity_poly.type
_entity_poly.pdbx_seq_one_letter_code
_entity_poly.pdbx_strand_id
1 'polypeptide(L)'
;METRKEIDEVSEFTFAFRMIGDSMNNGSKWSFANGDYLRCDEVNIQDVKIGNDYVIKIGNGYTVRRISSINDRHITIFPLNPLYEESQISIDDIQQMFIVNSCQTKAI
;
A
#
# COMPACT_ATOMS: atom_id res chain seq x y z
N MET A 1 -10.52 41.21 0.19
CA MET A 1 -10.60 40.36 -1.01
C MET A 1 -9.86 39.09 -0.66
N GLU A 2 -10.55 38.15 -0.03
CA GLU A 2 -9.94 36.90 0.44
C GLU A 2 -9.85 35.93 -0.73
N THR A 3 -8.64 35.46 -1.00
CA THR A 3 -8.36 34.40 -1.96
C THR A 3 -9.04 33.12 -1.47
N ARG A 4 -10.08 32.70 -2.19
CA ARG A 4 -10.67 31.37 -2.05
C ARG A 4 -9.53 30.36 -2.23
N LYS A 5 -9.31 29.53 -1.21
CA LYS A 5 -8.46 28.35 -1.31
C LYS A 5 -8.92 27.54 -2.52
N GLU A 6 -8.00 27.30 -3.44
CA GLU A 6 -8.16 26.32 -4.50
C GLU A 6 -8.70 25.05 -3.85
N ILE A 7 -9.86 24.61 -4.34
CA ILE A 7 -10.44 23.34 -3.96
C ILE A 7 -9.45 22.32 -4.52
N ASP A 8 -8.73 21.64 -3.63
CA ASP A 8 -7.74 20.62 -3.97
C ASP A 8 -8.27 19.78 -5.14
N GLU A 9 -7.51 19.76 -6.24
CA GLU A 9 -7.80 18.95 -7.42
C GLU A 9 -8.16 17.54 -6.95
N VAL A 10 -9.36 17.09 -7.32
CA VAL A 10 -9.79 15.72 -7.09
C VAL A 10 -8.80 14.83 -7.84
N SER A 11 -7.86 14.22 -7.11
CA SER A 11 -6.94 13.20 -7.64
C SER A 11 -7.78 12.21 -8.45
N GLU A 12 -7.59 12.23 -9.78
CA GLU A 12 -8.58 11.69 -10.72
C GLU A 12 -8.72 10.17 -10.66
N PHE A 13 -7.85 9.44 -9.96
CA PHE A 13 -8.03 7.99 -9.80
C PHE A 13 -7.58 7.48 -8.43
N THR A 14 -8.58 7.18 -7.61
CA THR A 14 -8.42 6.39 -6.39
C THR A 14 -8.95 4.98 -6.64
N PHE A 15 -8.13 3.98 -6.36
CA PHE A 15 -8.50 2.56 -6.34
C PHE A 15 -8.88 2.13 -4.93
N ALA A 16 -9.80 1.17 -4.83
CA ALA A 16 -10.15 0.54 -3.57
C ALA A 16 -9.81 -0.95 -3.61
N PHE A 17 -8.93 -1.40 -2.72
CA PHE A 17 -8.58 -2.81 -2.57
C PHE A 17 -9.16 -3.37 -1.28
N ARG A 18 -9.80 -4.53 -1.35
CA ARG A 18 -10.25 -5.24 -0.16
C ARG A 18 -9.10 -6.10 0.38
N MET A 19 -8.77 -5.92 1.66
CA MET A 19 -7.79 -6.75 2.35
C MET A 19 -8.28 -8.18 2.51
N ILE A 20 -7.43 -9.13 2.12
CA ILE A 20 -7.62 -10.56 2.31
C ILE A 20 -6.43 -11.09 3.11
N GLY A 21 -6.72 -11.83 4.18
CA GLY A 21 -5.72 -12.32 5.12
C GLY A 21 -5.32 -11.29 6.19
N ASP A 22 -4.33 -11.64 6.99
CA ASP A 22 -3.94 -10.92 8.22
C ASP A 22 -2.44 -10.59 8.27
N SER A 23 -1.71 -10.73 7.16
CA SER A 23 -0.27 -10.41 7.10
C SER A 23 0.06 -8.95 7.44
N MET A 24 -0.92 -8.05 7.31
CA MET A 24 -0.77 -6.64 7.69
C MET A 24 -1.49 -6.31 9.00
N ASN A 25 -1.98 -7.31 9.74
CA ASN A 25 -2.66 -7.14 11.03
C ASN A 25 -1.74 -7.56 12.18
N ASN A 26 -1.31 -6.60 13.00
CA ASN A 26 -0.55 -6.87 14.22
C ASN A 26 -1.28 -6.42 15.48
N GLY A 27 -2.59 -6.19 15.39
CA GLY A 27 -3.43 -5.69 16.48
C GLY A 27 -3.26 -4.21 16.80
N SER A 28 -2.36 -3.49 16.10
CA SER A 28 -2.21 -2.04 16.27
C SER A 28 -3.23 -1.25 15.47
N LYS A 29 -3.47 0.00 15.87
CA LYS A 29 -4.37 0.94 15.16
C LYS A 29 -3.91 1.32 13.74
N TRP A 30 -2.67 1.02 13.39
CA TRP A 30 -2.06 1.33 12.08
C TRP A 30 -1.93 0.10 11.20
N SER A 31 -2.58 -1.00 11.59
CA SER A 31 -2.57 -2.27 10.89
C SER A 31 -3.86 -2.44 10.09
N PHE A 32 -3.87 -3.39 9.14
CA PHE A 32 -5.02 -3.65 8.28
C PHE A 32 -5.59 -5.03 8.56
N ALA A 33 -6.88 -5.08 8.89
CA ALA A 33 -7.59 -6.32 9.18
C ALA A 33 -8.17 -6.94 7.91
N ASN A 34 -8.42 -8.25 7.97
CA ASN A 34 -9.12 -8.95 6.90
C ASN A 34 -10.51 -8.35 6.68
N GLY A 35 -10.79 -7.93 5.44
CA GLY A 35 -12.04 -7.29 5.05
C GLY A 35 -12.03 -5.76 5.04
N ASP A 36 -10.96 -5.12 5.49
CA ASP A 36 -10.77 -3.67 5.35
C ASP A 36 -10.70 -3.25 3.87
N TYR A 37 -11.10 -2.01 3.58
CA TYR A 37 -10.93 -1.41 2.26
C TYR A 37 -9.81 -0.37 2.30
N LEU A 38 -8.80 -0.57 1.48
CA LEU A 38 -7.66 0.33 1.32
C LEU A 38 -7.93 1.27 0.15
N ARG A 39 -7.87 2.57 0.44
CA ARG A 39 -7.89 3.62 -0.57
C ARG A 39 -6.46 3.84 -1.04
N CYS A 40 -6.23 3.69 -2.34
CA CYS A 40 -4.90 3.77 -2.92
C CYS A 40 -4.86 4.62 -4.18
N ASP A 41 -3.73 5.24 -4.44
CA ASP A 41 -3.44 5.91 -5.72
C ASP A 41 -2.26 5.19 -6.39
N GLU A 42 -2.30 5.05 -7.72
CA GLU A 42 -1.21 4.42 -8.47
C GLU A 42 0.04 5.31 -8.44
N VAL A 43 1.21 4.69 -8.28
CA VAL A 43 2.50 5.39 -8.24
C VAL A 43 3.52 4.70 -9.13
N ASN A 44 4.48 5.46 -9.64
CA ASN A 44 5.66 4.86 -10.26
C ASN A 44 6.57 4.28 -9.19
N ILE A 45 7.31 3.24 -9.55
CA ILE A 45 8.27 2.61 -8.64
C ILE A 45 9.37 3.56 -8.17
N GLN A 46 9.72 4.57 -8.98
CA GLN A 46 10.70 5.59 -8.61
C GLN A 46 10.21 6.52 -7.49
N ASP A 47 8.89 6.61 -7.28
CA ASP A 47 8.26 7.50 -6.29
C ASP A 47 7.98 6.79 -4.95
N VAL A 48 8.35 5.51 -4.84
CA VAL A 48 8.13 4.69 -3.65
C VAL A 48 8.99 5.17 -2.49
N LYS A 49 8.38 5.21 -1.30
CA LYS A 49 9.01 5.70 -0.07
C LYS A 49 9.10 4.58 0.96
N ILE A 50 10.27 4.44 1.57
CA ILE A 50 10.49 3.53 2.69
C ILE A 50 9.59 3.94 3.87
N GLY A 51 9.01 2.94 4.54
CA GLY A 51 8.12 3.12 5.69
C GLY A 51 6.64 3.22 5.34
N ASN A 52 6.30 3.38 4.05
CA ASN A 52 4.91 3.42 3.58
C ASN A 52 4.40 2.03 3.19
N ASP A 53 3.08 1.89 3.24
CA ASP A 53 2.37 0.67 2.84
C ASP A 53 1.89 0.79 1.39
N TYR A 54 2.06 -0.29 0.64
CA TYR A 54 1.72 -0.36 -0.78
C TYR A 54 0.92 -1.61 -1.09
N VAL A 55 0.01 -1.49 -2.05
CA VAL A 55 -0.53 -2.61 -2.80
C VAL A 55 0.37 -2.81 -4.02
N ILE A 56 0.89 -4.03 -4.20
CA ILE A 56 1.88 -4.36 -5.21
C ILE A 56 1.30 -5.48 -6.07
N LYS A 57 1.22 -5.26 -7.39
CA LYS A 57 0.79 -6.24 -8.36
C LYS A 57 1.98 -7.05 -8.88
N ILE A 58 1.92 -8.37 -8.71
CA ILE A 58 2.97 -9.31 -9.12
C ILE A 58 2.30 -10.54 -9.72
N GLY A 59 2.70 -10.90 -10.94
CA GLY A 59 2.09 -12.02 -11.67
C GLY A 59 0.56 -11.87 -11.78
N ASN A 60 -0.18 -12.83 -11.24
CA ASN A 60 -1.66 -12.84 -11.28
C ASN A 60 -2.31 -12.33 -9.99
N GLY A 61 -1.54 -11.74 -9.07
CA GLY A 61 -2.01 -11.39 -7.74
C GLY A 61 -1.60 -10.00 -7.27
N TYR A 62 -2.19 -9.60 -6.15
CA TYR A 62 -1.86 -8.39 -5.41
C TYR A 62 -1.42 -8.77 -4.01
N THR A 63 -0.41 -8.07 -3.49
CA THR A 63 0.03 -8.19 -2.10
C THR A 63 0.07 -6.81 -1.45
N VAL A 64 -0.18 -6.74 -0.15
CA VAL A 64 -0.13 -5.49 0.61
C VAL A 64 1.01 -5.57 1.60
N ARG A 65 1.99 -4.68 1.49
CA ARG A 65 3.23 -4.74 2.27
C ARG A 65 3.79 -3.35 2.54
N ARG A 66 4.56 -3.24 3.63
CA ARG A 66 5.40 -2.07 3.89
C ARG A 66 6.72 -2.21 3.16
N ILE A 67 7.21 -1.14 2.55
CA ILE A 67 8.57 -1.12 2.00
C ILE A 67 9.56 -0.78 3.10
N SER A 68 10.57 -1.63 3.34
CA SER A 68 11.61 -1.40 4.34
C SER A 68 12.95 -0.96 3.72
N SER A 69 13.23 -1.37 2.49
CA SER A 69 14.40 -0.92 1.73
C SER A 69 14.20 -1.02 0.23
N ILE A 70 14.91 -0.21 -0.54
CA ILE A 70 14.89 -0.20 -2.00
C ILE A 70 16.34 -0.21 -2.49
N ASN A 71 16.65 -1.06 -3.46
CA ASN A 71 17.90 -1.03 -4.22
C ASN A 71 17.61 -1.17 -5.73
N ASP A 72 18.65 -1.11 -6.56
CA ASP A 72 18.51 -1.06 -8.02
C ASP A 72 17.79 -2.27 -8.65
N ARG A 73 17.70 -3.39 -7.95
CA ARG A 73 17.09 -4.63 -8.48
C ARG A 73 15.91 -5.13 -7.67
N HIS A 74 15.83 -4.78 -6.39
CA HIS A 74 14.85 -5.35 -5.48
C HIS A 74 14.27 -4.32 -4.52
N ILE A 75 13.02 -4.55 -4.15
CA ILE A 75 12.40 -3.96 -2.96
C ILE A 75 12.31 -5.01 -1.87
N THR A 76 12.63 -4.63 -0.64
CA THR A 76 12.36 -5.46 0.54
C THR A 76 11.00 -5.09 1.08
N ILE A 77 10.13 -6.09 1.19
CA ILE A 77 8.77 -5.97 1.67
C ILE A 77 8.62 -6.61 3.05
N PHE A 78 7.92 -5.90 3.92
CA PHE A 78 7.72 -6.28 5.31
C PHE A 78 6.21 -6.44 5.61
N PRO A 79 5.75 -7.62 6.05
CA PRO A 79 4.43 -7.76 6.65
C PRO A 79 4.41 -7.13 8.04
N LEU A 80 3.31 -6.47 8.44
CA LEU A 80 3.22 -5.92 9.80
C LEU A 80 3.01 -7.00 10.86
N ASN A 81 2.38 -8.11 10.48
CA ASN A 81 2.14 -9.25 11.36
C ASN A 81 3.43 -10.08 11.51
N PRO A 82 3.98 -10.23 12.73
CA PRO A 82 5.25 -10.91 12.96
C PRO A 82 5.24 -12.42 12.70
N LEU A 83 4.07 -13.03 12.45
CA LEU A 83 3.96 -14.43 12.05
C LEU A 83 4.33 -14.65 10.57
N TYR A 84 4.53 -13.58 9.80
CA TYR A 84 4.90 -13.61 8.40
C TYR A 84 6.33 -13.10 8.22
N GLU A 85 7.07 -13.72 7.33
CA GLU A 85 8.46 -13.35 7.06
C GLU A 85 8.56 -12.17 6.08
N GLU A 86 9.64 -11.40 6.24
CA GLU A 86 10.05 -10.45 5.22
C GLU A 86 10.47 -11.16 3.94
N SER A 87 10.38 -10.46 2.80
CA SER A 87 10.82 -11.00 1.52
C SER A 87 11.32 -9.92 0.59
N GLN A 88 12.01 -10.32 -0.46
CA GLN A 88 12.47 -9.43 -1.52
C GLN A 88 11.71 -9.74 -2.81
N ILE A 89 11.36 -8.69 -3.55
CA ILE A 89 10.73 -8.79 -4.86
C ILE A 89 11.63 -8.09 -5.87
N SER A 90 11.86 -8.74 -7.02
CA SER A 90 12.54 -8.10 -8.14
C SER A 90 11.70 -6.94 -8.67
N ILE A 91 12.34 -5.82 -8.95
CA ILE A 91 11.70 -4.65 -9.57
C ILE A 91 11.06 -5.04 -10.91
N ASP A 92 11.70 -5.94 -11.67
CA ASP A 92 11.22 -6.41 -12.97
C ASP A 92 9.92 -7.24 -12.88
N ASP A 93 9.63 -7.83 -11.71
CA ASP A 93 8.41 -8.61 -11.49
C ASP A 93 7.20 -7.74 -11.10
N ILE A 94 7.43 -6.46 -10.77
CA ILE A 94 6.40 -5.53 -10.33
C ILE A 94 5.70 -4.94 -11.54
N GLN A 95 4.40 -5.23 -11.66
CA GLN A 95 3.59 -4.75 -12.77
C GLN A 95 2.97 -3.38 -12.49
N GLN A 96 2.51 -3.16 -11.25
CA GLN A 96 1.86 -1.92 -10.79
C GLN A 96 2.07 -1.76 -9.28
N MET A 97 2.13 -0.51 -8.81
CA MET A 97 2.18 -0.17 -7.39
C MET A 97 1.16 0.89 -7.04
N PHE A 98 0.54 0.75 -5.88
CA PHE A 98 -0.43 1.70 -5.37
C PHE A 98 -0.08 2.04 -3.93
N ILE A 99 0.11 3.33 -3.62
CA ILE A 99 0.34 3.78 -2.25
C ILE A 99 -0.96 3.71 -1.46
N VAL A 100 -0.91 3.18 -0.24
CA VAL A 100 -2.08 3.15 0.66
C VAL A 100 -2.18 4.50 1.37
N ASN A 101 -3.26 5.24 1.09
CA ASN A 101 -3.50 6.57 1.65
C ASN A 101 -4.41 6.52 2.88
N SER A 102 -5.39 5.62 2.88
CA SER A 102 -6.29 5.44 4.01
C SER A 102 -6.91 4.04 4.03
N CYS A 103 -7.45 3.68 5.19
CA CYS A 103 -8.16 2.43 5.42
C CYS A 103 -9.57 2.74 5.93
N GLN A 104 -10.57 2.07 5.37
CA GLN A 104 -11.92 2.01 5.91
C GLN A 104 -12.15 0.61 6.51
N THR A 105 -12.26 0.56 7.83
CA THR A 105 -12.60 -0.67 8.54
C THR A 105 -14.05 -1.02 8.30
N LYS A 106 -14.32 -2.30 8.00
CA LYS A 106 -15.68 -2.78 7.88
C LYS A 106 -16.41 -2.54 9.21
N ALA A 107 -17.54 -1.84 9.17
CA ALA A 107 -18.41 -1.71 10.32
C ALA A 107 -18.88 -3.11 10.77
N ILE A 108 -18.70 -3.38 12.06
CA ILE A 108 -19.11 -4.63 12.72
C ILE A 108 -20.62 -4.59 12.94
#